data_AF-A0A7X9HED4-F1
#
_entry.id   AF-A0A7X9HED4-F1
#
_cell.length_a   1.000
_cell.length_b   1.000
_cell.length_c   1.000
_cell.angle_alpha   90.00
_cell.angle_beta   90.00
_cell.angle_gamma   90.00
#
_symmetry.space_group_name_H-M   'P 1'
#
loop_
_entity.id
_entity.type
_entity.pdbx_description
1 polymer ?
#
loop_
_entity_poly.entity_id
_entity_poly.type
_entity_poly.pdbx_seq_one_letter_code
_entity_poly.pdbx_strand_id
1 'polypeptide(L)'
;VDEGEDIKVQKIAIVGNTIVPLSTLKGLLQTEEEGLFADAKFNKATYEDDKAKILAYYRELGYLDADIVEDTVEYRWLDPETQEKRGIYITIKLREGERYYFDGYEVSGNEVFSTEDITSQFEQTRIGDPFNDTLYQKDRQMISFTYATKGYIFARIIPERKITEKEMDVDGKKEKRKYVFTHFHIKEGSQAYIENIIIKGNQKTKDKVIRRELVVYEGELFNSYKMQLSRERVYNLGFFKEVNFDVRPGSKEGYMNLIVDVVEQPSGTISLGGGWGSMTGFSIFADVAENNFMGNGQRVSLRFEYGPLRNSITLGFNEPWLFDKPIGLNLSVFYMLSTIEQSSIFTNSNQKAKHQTQQYGYSIGLNYRFWYYYGIGSVWYHAMKEVINASGNSTDTVFLEQAQGLQEKRKLTLYAYRDSKDNYLNPTRGWRAEFSASFTGGYIIRGDDHWVQYSPDLYWYFSPFHLPFLKTHPCVIELRFNGTFITPPWFKNKMYDVQNPDKNPWLESEDRLYIGGPETLRGWEILDFDFPDSWRYGLFHRILYGAEFRIPIHPTFLWFV
;
A
#
# COMPACT_ATOMS: atom_id res chain seq x y z
N VAL A 1 27.79 -30.28 7.21
CA VAL A 1 26.98 -30.58 6.00
C VAL A 1 27.89 -30.30 4.83
N ASP A 2 28.14 -31.28 4.00
CA ASP A 2 28.85 -31.09 2.73
C ASP A 2 27.77 -30.79 1.69
N GLU A 3 27.72 -29.54 1.21
CA GLU A 3 26.63 -29.04 0.35
C GLU A 3 26.77 -29.52 -1.11
N GLY A 4 27.87 -30.21 -1.45
CA GLY A 4 28.13 -30.74 -2.79
C GLY A 4 28.60 -29.68 -3.79
N GLU A 5 28.68 -30.07 -5.06
CA GLU A 5 29.08 -29.18 -6.16
C GLU A 5 27.95 -28.20 -6.53
N ASP A 6 28.26 -26.91 -6.69
CA ASP A 6 27.34 -25.92 -7.25
C ASP A 6 27.28 -26.07 -8.76
N ILE A 7 26.16 -26.59 -9.28
CA ILE A 7 25.96 -26.90 -10.70
C ILE A 7 24.96 -25.92 -11.30
N LYS A 8 25.39 -25.15 -12.30
CA LYS A 8 24.58 -24.13 -12.97
C LYS A 8 24.03 -24.58 -14.32
N VAL A 9 22.90 -24.01 -14.71
CA VAL A 9 22.30 -24.19 -16.04
C VAL A 9 23.09 -23.41 -17.08
N GLN A 10 23.75 -24.14 -17.97
CA GLN A 10 24.59 -23.59 -19.02
C GLN A 10 23.79 -23.21 -20.26
N LYS A 11 22.83 -24.06 -20.63
CA LYS A 11 22.05 -23.87 -21.85
C LYS A 11 20.70 -24.55 -21.78
N ILE A 12 19.70 -23.85 -22.28
CA ILE A 12 18.32 -24.31 -22.50
C ILE A 12 18.09 -24.27 -24.01
N ALA A 13 17.89 -25.44 -24.59
CA ALA A 13 17.51 -25.62 -25.99
C ALA A 13 16.04 -26.00 -26.06
N ILE A 14 15.26 -25.26 -26.85
CA ILE A 14 13.89 -25.65 -27.19
C ILE A 14 13.89 -25.99 -28.67
N VAL A 15 13.39 -27.18 -29.01
CA VAL A 15 13.41 -27.76 -30.35
C VAL A 15 11.98 -28.06 -30.78
N GLY A 16 11.67 -27.81 -32.05
CA GLY A 16 10.31 -27.99 -32.58
C GLY A 16 9.45 -26.73 -32.54
N ASN A 17 9.99 -25.61 -32.06
CA ASN A 17 9.34 -24.30 -32.13
C ASN A 17 9.56 -23.67 -33.52
N THR A 18 8.54 -23.68 -34.37
CA THR A 18 8.58 -23.04 -35.70
C THR A 18 7.71 -21.79 -35.76
N ILE A 19 6.65 -21.77 -34.95
CA ILE A 19 5.69 -20.67 -34.88
C ILE A 19 6.16 -19.60 -33.90
N VAL A 20 6.62 -20.02 -32.71
CA VAL A 20 7.06 -19.09 -31.65
C VAL A 20 8.59 -18.99 -31.65
N PRO A 21 9.16 -17.77 -31.69
CA PRO A 21 10.61 -17.57 -31.58
C PRO A 21 11.18 -18.11 -30.25
N LEU A 22 12.36 -18.70 -30.32
CA LEU A 22 13.06 -19.26 -29.14
C LEU A 22 13.28 -18.20 -28.04
N SER A 23 13.58 -16.97 -28.41
CA SER A 23 13.78 -15.86 -27.46
C SER A 23 12.54 -15.57 -26.63
N THR A 24 11.36 -15.62 -27.24
CA THR A 24 10.08 -15.45 -26.55
C THR A 24 9.86 -16.56 -25.54
N LEU A 25 10.08 -17.82 -25.95
CA LEU A 25 9.90 -18.97 -25.06
C LEU A 25 10.89 -18.95 -23.88
N LYS A 26 12.15 -18.57 -24.12
CA LYS A 26 13.15 -18.39 -23.06
C LYS A 26 12.76 -17.27 -22.08
N GLY A 27 12.19 -16.18 -22.58
CA GLY A 27 11.73 -15.07 -21.73
C GLY A 27 10.55 -15.40 -20.82
N LEU A 28 9.85 -16.53 -21.04
CA LEU A 28 8.77 -16.99 -20.17
C LEU A 28 9.26 -17.82 -18.97
N LEU A 29 10.50 -18.32 -19.02
CA LEU A 29 11.06 -19.22 -18.02
C LEU A 29 11.58 -18.43 -16.82
N GLN A 30 11.41 -18.98 -15.62
CA GLN A 30 12.13 -18.55 -14.43
C GLN A 30 13.50 -19.22 -14.33
N THR A 31 13.68 -20.36 -14.99
CA THR A 31 14.98 -21.03 -15.12
C THR A 31 15.85 -20.23 -16.09
N GLU A 32 16.99 -19.73 -15.60
CA GLU A 32 17.90 -18.87 -16.36
C GLU A 32 19.16 -19.62 -16.81
N GLU A 33 19.70 -19.24 -17.98
CA GLU A 33 21.04 -19.66 -18.41
C GLU A 33 22.12 -18.80 -17.70
N GLU A 34 23.32 -19.36 -17.49
CA GLU A 34 24.43 -18.62 -16.90
C GLU A 34 24.75 -17.34 -17.71
N GLY A 35 24.83 -16.21 -17.00
CA GLY A 35 25.10 -14.90 -17.56
C GLY A 35 25.58 -13.92 -16.49
N LEU A 36 25.98 -12.71 -16.90
CA LEU A 36 26.58 -11.69 -16.02
C LEU A 36 25.69 -11.28 -14.83
N PHE A 37 24.37 -11.52 -14.89
CA PHE A 37 23.39 -11.09 -13.90
C PHE A 37 22.44 -12.22 -13.44
N ALA A 38 22.68 -13.47 -13.85
CA ALA A 38 21.80 -14.62 -13.57
C ALA A 38 22.40 -15.56 -12.51
N ASP A 39 21.61 -15.98 -11.52
CA ASP A 39 22.06 -16.97 -10.51
C ASP A 39 22.14 -18.38 -11.13
N ALA A 40 21.36 -18.64 -12.19
CA ALA A 40 21.39 -19.84 -13.05
C ALA A 40 21.34 -21.19 -12.31
N LYS A 41 20.71 -21.22 -11.13
CA LYS A 41 20.51 -22.45 -10.34
C LYS A 41 19.33 -23.25 -10.86
N PHE A 42 19.50 -24.56 -10.94
CA PHE A 42 18.42 -25.45 -11.34
C PHE A 42 17.55 -25.83 -10.14
N ASN A 43 16.26 -25.52 -10.21
CA ASN A 43 15.26 -26.01 -9.28
C ASN A 43 14.19 -26.80 -10.06
N LYS A 44 13.99 -28.07 -9.68
CA LYS A 44 13.06 -28.96 -10.37
C LYS A 44 11.61 -28.46 -10.33
N ALA A 45 11.16 -27.88 -9.21
CA ALA A 45 9.79 -27.37 -9.10
C ALA A 45 9.57 -26.18 -10.04
N THR A 46 10.53 -25.24 -10.06
CA THR A 46 10.53 -24.10 -10.99
C THR A 46 10.52 -24.56 -12.45
N TYR A 47 11.30 -25.59 -12.78
CA TYR A 47 11.37 -26.14 -14.13
C TYR A 47 10.05 -26.80 -14.59
N GLU A 48 9.34 -27.50 -13.70
CA GLU A 48 8.01 -28.05 -14.02
C GLU A 48 6.98 -26.92 -14.25
N ASP A 49 7.03 -25.86 -13.45
CA ASP A 49 6.18 -24.67 -13.67
C ASP A 49 6.49 -23.98 -15.01
N ASP A 50 7.77 -23.90 -15.38
CA ASP A 50 8.22 -23.33 -16.64
C ASP A 50 7.71 -24.12 -17.86
N LYS A 51 7.70 -25.45 -17.80
CA LYS A 51 7.09 -26.31 -18.82
C LYS A 51 5.59 -26.01 -18.99
N ALA A 52 4.87 -25.83 -17.88
CA ALA A 52 3.46 -25.47 -17.91
C ALA A 52 3.22 -24.08 -18.54
N LYS A 53 4.10 -23.10 -18.28
CA LYS A 53 4.03 -21.77 -18.90
C LYS A 53 4.23 -21.80 -20.42
N ILE A 54 5.18 -22.60 -20.92
CA ILE A 54 5.37 -22.78 -22.37
C ILE A 54 4.07 -23.27 -23.01
N LEU A 55 3.48 -24.34 -22.47
CA LEU A 55 2.24 -24.91 -23.01
C LEU A 55 1.06 -23.94 -22.90
N ALA A 56 0.93 -23.22 -21.79
CA ALA A 56 -0.09 -22.19 -21.62
C ALA A 56 0.03 -21.11 -22.70
N TYR A 57 1.25 -20.64 -22.99
CA TYR A 57 1.48 -19.64 -24.03
C TYR A 57 1.08 -20.13 -25.43
N TYR A 58 1.40 -21.37 -25.79
CA TYR A 58 0.94 -21.95 -27.07
C TYR A 58 -0.60 -22.04 -27.14
N ARG A 59 -1.24 -22.43 -26.03
CA ARG A 59 -2.71 -22.51 -25.92
C ARG A 59 -3.38 -21.14 -25.98
N GLU A 60 -2.72 -20.07 -25.55
CA GLU A 60 -3.19 -18.69 -25.72
C GLU A 60 -3.20 -18.25 -27.20
N LEU A 61 -2.29 -18.80 -28.00
CA LEU A 61 -2.15 -18.49 -29.42
C LEU A 61 -3.07 -19.33 -30.33
N GLY A 62 -3.85 -20.27 -29.77
CA GLY A 62 -4.72 -21.17 -30.53
C GLY A 62 -4.22 -22.60 -30.69
N TYR A 63 -3.07 -22.97 -30.13
CA TYR A 63 -2.49 -24.30 -30.34
C TYR A 63 -2.85 -25.24 -29.20
N LEU A 64 -4.07 -25.80 -29.24
CA LEU A 64 -4.61 -26.65 -28.17
C LEU A 64 -3.90 -28.00 -28.05
N ASP A 65 -3.41 -28.54 -29.17
CA ASP A 65 -2.70 -29.82 -29.24
C ASP A 65 -1.18 -29.66 -28.97
N ALA A 66 -0.75 -28.45 -28.58
CA ALA A 66 0.64 -28.20 -28.23
C ALA A 66 1.04 -29.05 -27.03
N ASP A 67 2.17 -29.73 -27.14
CA ASP A 67 2.62 -30.71 -26.15
C ASP A 67 4.15 -30.77 -26.08
N ILE A 68 4.66 -31.11 -24.90
CA ILE A 68 6.09 -31.41 -24.69
C ILE A 68 6.26 -32.90 -24.90
N VAL A 69 6.85 -33.27 -26.03
CA VAL A 69 7.01 -34.68 -26.43
C VAL A 69 8.10 -35.35 -25.61
N GLU A 70 9.15 -34.60 -25.30
CA GLU A 70 10.34 -35.11 -24.62
C GLU A 70 11.07 -33.94 -23.97
N ASP A 71 11.59 -34.15 -22.76
CA ASP A 71 12.51 -33.23 -22.10
C ASP A 71 13.68 -33.98 -21.48
N THR A 72 14.89 -33.45 -21.66
CA THR A 72 16.12 -34.02 -21.13
C THR A 72 16.90 -32.99 -20.33
N VAL A 73 17.38 -33.40 -19.16
CA VAL A 73 18.26 -32.62 -18.30
C VAL A 73 19.56 -33.40 -18.16
N GLU A 74 20.62 -32.89 -18.79
CA GLU A 74 21.91 -33.56 -18.84
C GLU A 74 22.95 -32.82 -18.01
N TYR A 75 23.73 -33.58 -17.25
CA TYR A 75 24.89 -33.08 -16.53
C TYR A 75 26.13 -33.36 -17.37
N ARG A 76 26.80 -32.30 -17.83
CA ARG A 76 28.01 -32.42 -18.66
C ARG A 76 29.17 -31.71 -17.98
N TRP A 77 30.38 -32.23 -18.13
CA TRP A 77 31.58 -31.52 -17.73
C TRP A 77 31.77 -30.29 -18.61
N LEU A 78 31.95 -29.13 -17.98
CA LEU A 78 32.23 -27.86 -18.67
C LEU A 78 33.53 -27.96 -19.47
N ASP A 79 34.53 -28.61 -18.88
CA ASP A 79 35.77 -28.99 -19.52
C ASP A 79 35.94 -30.52 -19.41
N PRO A 80 35.80 -31.26 -20.53
CA PRO A 80 35.93 -32.71 -20.54
C PRO A 80 37.31 -33.25 -20.17
N GLU A 81 38.37 -32.44 -20.32
CA GLU A 81 39.76 -32.86 -20.06
C GLU A 81 40.13 -32.72 -18.59
N THR A 82 39.71 -31.62 -17.95
CA THR A 82 40.03 -31.33 -16.54
C THR A 82 38.98 -31.88 -15.58
N GLN A 83 37.72 -32.04 -16.02
CA GLN A 83 36.59 -32.56 -15.23
C GLN A 83 36.41 -31.85 -13.87
N GLU A 84 36.70 -30.54 -13.82
CA GLU A 84 36.65 -29.78 -12.57
C GLU A 84 35.24 -29.31 -12.19
N LYS A 85 34.37 -29.07 -13.17
CA LYS A 85 33.02 -28.53 -12.95
C LYS A 85 31.99 -29.13 -13.90
N ARG A 86 30.80 -29.40 -13.38
CA ARG A 86 29.63 -29.81 -14.17
C ARG A 86 28.72 -28.63 -14.47
N GLY A 87 28.05 -28.70 -15.61
CA GLY A 87 26.97 -27.79 -16.00
C GLY A 87 25.73 -28.57 -16.42
N ILE A 88 24.56 -27.95 -16.27
CA ILE A 88 23.27 -28.51 -16.66
C ILE A 88 22.89 -28.00 -18.06
N TYR A 89 22.50 -28.93 -18.93
CA TYR A 89 22.00 -28.67 -20.27
C TYR A 89 20.59 -29.22 -20.38
N ILE A 90 19.63 -28.34 -20.69
CA ILE A 90 18.22 -28.68 -20.77
C ILE A 90 17.81 -28.67 -22.24
N THR A 91 17.18 -29.74 -22.70
CA THR A 91 16.56 -29.79 -24.04
C THR A 91 15.08 -30.10 -23.91
N ILE A 92 14.23 -29.23 -24.44
CA ILE A 92 12.77 -29.39 -24.48
C ILE A 92 12.35 -29.57 -25.93
N LYS A 93 11.68 -30.69 -26.23
CA LYS A 93 11.15 -30.98 -27.56
C LYS A 93 9.65 -30.76 -27.60
N LEU A 94 9.23 -29.81 -28.43
CA LEU A 94 7.83 -29.41 -28.60
C LEU A 94 7.21 -30.03 -29.84
N ARG A 95 5.91 -30.31 -29.73
CA ARG A 95 5.00 -30.52 -30.86
C ARG A 95 3.97 -29.40 -30.80
N GLU A 96 4.00 -28.48 -31.77
CA GLU A 96 3.13 -27.28 -31.74
C GLU A 96 1.66 -27.60 -32.06
N GLY A 97 1.39 -28.59 -32.90
CA GLY A 97 0.01 -28.97 -33.27
C GLY A 97 -0.65 -27.99 -34.24
N GLU A 98 -1.96 -28.14 -34.44
CA GLU A 98 -2.74 -27.28 -35.34
C GLU A 98 -3.35 -26.08 -34.60
N ARG A 99 -3.62 -25.02 -35.35
CA ARG A 99 -4.24 -23.81 -34.80
C ARG A 99 -5.76 -23.91 -34.82
N TYR A 100 -6.36 -23.63 -33.67
CA TYR A 100 -7.79 -23.54 -33.45
C TYR A 100 -8.23 -22.08 -33.40
N TYR A 101 -9.42 -21.82 -33.93
CA TYR A 101 -10.04 -20.50 -34.00
C TYR A 101 -11.33 -20.48 -33.21
N PHE A 102 -11.69 -19.34 -32.66
CA PHE A 102 -12.91 -19.17 -31.87
C PHE A 102 -14.15 -19.08 -32.77
N ASP A 103 -15.19 -19.87 -32.49
CA ASP A 103 -16.46 -19.90 -33.25
C ASP A 103 -17.66 -19.32 -32.50
N GLY A 104 -17.45 -18.86 -31.26
CA GLY A 104 -18.51 -18.32 -30.40
C GLY A 104 -18.78 -19.17 -29.16
N TYR A 105 -19.58 -18.57 -28.28
CA TYR A 105 -20.14 -19.21 -27.10
C TYR A 105 -21.66 -19.20 -27.16
N GLU A 106 -22.26 -20.22 -26.58
CA GLU A 106 -23.69 -20.26 -26.29
C GLU A 106 -23.89 -20.64 -24.83
N VAL A 107 -24.87 -20.03 -24.18
CA VAL A 107 -25.17 -20.26 -22.77
C VAL A 107 -26.62 -20.72 -22.66
N SER A 108 -26.86 -21.79 -21.90
CA SER A 108 -28.19 -22.31 -21.61
C SER A 108 -28.34 -22.67 -20.13
N GLY A 109 -29.57 -22.80 -19.66
CA GLY A 109 -29.87 -23.14 -18.26
C GLY A 109 -29.68 -21.98 -17.28
N ASN A 110 -29.62 -20.74 -17.78
CA ASN A 110 -29.57 -19.50 -17.01
C ASN A 110 -30.97 -18.89 -16.87
N GLU A 111 -31.66 -19.14 -15.76
CA GLU A 111 -32.95 -18.53 -15.41
C GLU A 111 -32.77 -17.30 -14.50
N VAL A 112 -31.71 -17.30 -13.67
CA VAL A 112 -31.40 -16.24 -12.69
C VAL A 112 -30.77 -15.00 -13.31
N PHE A 113 -30.04 -15.20 -14.42
CA PHE A 113 -29.37 -14.14 -15.17
C PHE A 113 -29.80 -14.21 -16.62
N SER A 114 -29.97 -13.04 -17.25
CA SER A 114 -30.17 -13.03 -18.70
C SER A 114 -28.89 -13.50 -19.40
N THR A 115 -29.02 -14.03 -20.61
CA THR A 115 -27.85 -14.46 -21.37
C THR A 115 -26.89 -13.28 -21.60
N GLU A 116 -27.44 -12.08 -21.83
CA GLU A 116 -26.67 -10.85 -22.00
C GLU A 116 -25.86 -10.48 -20.75
N ASP A 117 -26.43 -10.65 -19.55
CA ASP A 117 -25.71 -10.40 -18.29
C ASP A 117 -24.45 -11.27 -18.18
N ILE A 118 -24.47 -12.46 -18.76
CA ILE A 118 -23.34 -13.40 -18.75
C ILE A 118 -22.38 -13.08 -19.90
N THR A 119 -22.89 -12.98 -21.13
CA THR A 119 -22.05 -12.85 -22.33
C THR A 119 -21.36 -11.49 -22.44
N SER A 120 -21.95 -10.43 -21.90
CA SER A 120 -21.32 -9.09 -21.86
C SER A 120 -20.04 -9.05 -21.02
N GLN A 121 -19.80 -10.05 -20.17
CA GLN A 121 -18.61 -10.14 -19.32
C GLN A 121 -17.48 -10.98 -19.95
N PHE A 122 -17.71 -11.59 -21.12
CA PHE A 122 -16.71 -12.40 -21.79
C PHE A 122 -15.62 -11.55 -22.45
N GLU A 123 -14.38 -11.99 -22.34
CA GLU A 123 -13.24 -11.34 -22.98
C GLU A 123 -13.00 -11.89 -24.38
N GLN A 124 -13.24 -13.19 -24.61
CA GLN A 124 -13.15 -13.79 -25.93
C GLN A 124 -14.49 -13.68 -26.68
N THR A 125 -14.61 -12.66 -27.54
CA THR A 125 -15.88 -12.32 -28.20
C THR A 125 -15.83 -12.32 -29.74
N ARG A 126 -14.64 -12.19 -30.33
CA ARG A 126 -14.48 -12.03 -31.78
C ARG A 126 -14.35 -13.37 -32.49
N ILE A 127 -15.42 -13.78 -33.17
CA ILE A 127 -15.44 -14.98 -34.01
C ILE A 127 -14.35 -14.87 -35.09
N GLY A 128 -13.57 -15.94 -35.26
CA GLY A 128 -12.47 -16.00 -36.22
C GLY A 128 -11.10 -15.65 -35.66
N ASP A 129 -11.02 -15.07 -34.46
CA ASP A 129 -9.75 -14.89 -33.76
C ASP A 129 -9.19 -16.25 -33.29
N PRO A 130 -7.88 -16.38 -33.04
CA PRO A 130 -7.30 -17.60 -32.46
C PRO A 130 -7.98 -17.95 -31.13
N PHE A 131 -8.27 -19.23 -30.91
CA PHE A 131 -8.90 -19.67 -29.68
C PHE A 131 -7.90 -19.56 -28.51
N ASN A 132 -8.13 -18.66 -27.57
CA ASN A 132 -7.28 -18.49 -26.41
C ASN A 132 -7.83 -19.30 -25.23
N ASP A 133 -7.13 -20.38 -24.84
CA ASP A 133 -7.60 -21.23 -23.74
C ASP A 133 -7.59 -20.50 -22.38
N THR A 134 -6.65 -19.57 -22.16
CA THR A 134 -6.60 -18.75 -20.93
C THR A 134 -7.86 -17.88 -20.82
N LEU A 135 -8.24 -17.17 -21.89
CA LEU A 135 -9.47 -16.39 -21.92
C LEU A 135 -10.71 -17.28 -21.75
N TYR A 136 -10.73 -18.45 -22.40
CA TYR A 136 -11.80 -19.43 -22.21
C TYR A 136 -11.97 -19.87 -20.75
N GLN A 137 -10.88 -20.22 -20.05
CA GLN A 137 -10.96 -20.62 -18.64
C GLN A 137 -11.45 -19.45 -17.78
N LYS A 138 -10.99 -18.23 -18.08
CA LYS A 138 -11.41 -17.01 -17.41
C LYS A 138 -12.89 -16.72 -17.61
N ASP A 139 -13.39 -16.79 -18.85
CA ASP A 139 -14.79 -16.61 -19.19
C ASP A 139 -15.67 -17.65 -18.46
N ARG A 140 -15.28 -18.93 -18.49
CA ARG A 140 -15.96 -20.00 -17.74
C ARG A 140 -15.97 -19.76 -16.23
N GLN A 141 -14.84 -19.33 -15.67
CA GLN A 141 -14.74 -19.00 -14.25
C GLN A 141 -15.58 -17.77 -13.91
N MET A 142 -15.70 -16.81 -14.83
CA MET A 142 -16.52 -15.62 -14.66
C MET A 142 -18.00 -15.97 -14.53
N ILE A 143 -18.50 -16.92 -15.33
CA ILE A 143 -19.87 -17.45 -15.15
C ILE A 143 -20.05 -17.95 -13.71
N SER A 144 -19.13 -18.82 -13.25
CA SER A 144 -19.18 -19.39 -11.91
C SER A 144 -19.14 -18.31 -10.83
N PHE A 145 -18.29 -17.29 -11.01
CA PHE A 145 -18.17 -16.16 -10.10
C PHE A 145 -19.46 -15.33 -10.04
N THR A 146 -20.06 -15.00 -11.20
CA THR A 146 -21.31 -14.25 -11.31
C THR A 146 -22.45 -14.94 -10.58
N TYR A 147 -22.63 -16.25 -10.76
CA TYR A 147 -23.62 -17.02 -9.99
C TYR A 147 -23.34 -17.01 -8.48
N ALA A 148 -22.07 -17.18 -8.10
CA ALA A 148 -21.65 -17.13 -6.71
C ALA A 148 -21.83 -15.75 -6.06
N THR A 149 -21.88 -14.65 -6.82
CA THR A 149 -22.21 -13.31 -6.26
C THR A 149 -23.67 -13.20 -5.81
N LYS A 150 -24.59 -13.96 -6.42
CA LYS A 150 -26.00 -14.07 -6.01
C LYS A 150 -26.28 -15.28 -5.10
N GLY A 151 -25.24 -15.92 -4.58
CA GLY A 151 -25.35 -17.05 -3.65
C GLY A 151 -25.55 -18.42 -4.30
N TYR A 152 -25.47 -18.54 -5.63
CA TYR A 152 -25.58 -19.81 -6.34
C TYR A 152 -24.21 -20.49 -6.45
N ILE A 153 -23.66 -20.92 -5.31
CA ILE A 153 -22.32 -21.53 -5.25
C ILE A 153 -22.29 -22.98 -5.73
N PHE A 154 -23.45 -23.63 -5.75
CA PHE A 154 -23.61 -24.99 -6.27
C PHE A 154 -23.83 -25.01 -7.78
N ALA A 155 -23.81 -23.84 -8.43
CA ALA A 155 -23.95 -23.72 -9.88
C ALA A 155 -22.86 -24.53 -10.58
N ARG A 156 -23.26 -25.44 -11.47
CA ARG A 156 -22.34 -26.24 -12.27
C ARG A 156 -22.36 -25.77 -13.70
N ILE A 157 -21.21 -25.35 -14.19
CA ILE A 157 -21.00 -24.94 -15.59
C ILE A 157 -20.43 -26.15 -16.31
N ILE A 158 -21.23 -26.75 -17.19
CA ILE A 158 -20.88 -27.93 -17.97
C ILE A 158 -20.54 -27.45 -19.38
N PRO A 159 -19.24 -27.36 -19.74
CA PRO A 159 -18.86 -26.96 -21.08
C PRO A 159 -18.91 -28.14 -22.05
N GLU A 160 -19.58 -27.94 -23.18
CA GLU A 160 -19.60 -28.86 -24.30
C GLU A 160 -18.91 -28.19 -25.50
N ARG A 161 -17.70 -28.64 -25.81
CA ARG A 161 -16.90 -28.11 -26.92
C ARG A 161 -17.22 -28.88 -28.20
N LYS A 162 -17.47 -28.16 -29.28
CA LYS A 162 -17.63 -28.72 -30.63
C LYS A 162 -16.58 -28.12 -31.55
N ILE A 163 -15.78 -29.00 -32.15
CA ILE A 163 -14.76 -28.63 -33.13
C ILE A 163 -15.36 -28.84 -34.52
N THR A 164 -15.34 -27.81 -35.35
CA THR A 164 -15.84 -27.85 -36.73
C THR A 164 -14.73 -27.42 -37.68
N GLU A 165 -14.48 -28.19 -38.74
CA GLU A 165 -13.60 -27.77 -39.82
C GLU A 165 -14.39 -26.99 -40.87
N LYS A 166 -13.94 -25.78 -41.19
CA LYS A 166 -14.53 -24.92 -42.23
C LYS A 166 -13.46 -24.59 -43.27
N GLU A 167 -13.84 -24.65 -44.55
CA GLU A 167 -13.01 -24.13 -45.64
C GLU A 167 -13.23 -22.61 -45.74
N MET A 168 -12.15 -21.84 -45.61
CA MET A 168 -12.18 -20.40 -45.78
C MET A 168 -11.24 -19.99 -46.92
N ASP A 169 -11.68 -19.01 -47.71
CA ASP A 169 -10.83 -18.35 -48.68
C ASP A 169 -10.09 -17.21 -47.98
N VAL A 170 -8.78 -17.39 -47.78
CA VAL A 170 -7.91 -16.38 -47.19
C VAL A 170 -6.83 -16.06 -48.20
N ASP A 171 -6.79 -14.81 -48.64
CA ASP A 171 -5.86 -14.30 -49.65
C ASP A 171 -5.85 -15.12 -50.95
N GLY A 172 -7.02 -15.63 -51.38
CA GLY A 172 -7.19 -16.40 -52.62
C GLY A 172 -6.78 -17.87 -52.51
N LYS A 173 -6.54 -18.38 -51.30
CA LYS A 173 -6.27 -19.79 -51.02
C LYS A 173 -7.34 -20.37 -50.12
N LYS A 174 -7.93 -21.49 -50.54
CA LYS A 174 -8.82 -22.30 -49.70
C LYS A 174 -8.01 -23.02 -48.64
N GLU A 175 -8.15 -22.58 -47.40
CA GLU A 175 -7.54 -23.22 -46.22
C GLU A 175 -8.63 -23.87 -45.37
N LYS A 176 -8.37 -25.09 -44.89
CA LYS A 176 -9.20 -25.73 -43.87
C LYS A 176 -8.76 -25.25 -42.50
N ARG A 177 -9.67 -24.65 -41.74
CA ARG A 177 -9.41 -24.16 -40.38
C ARG A 177 -10.34 -24.85 -39.39
N LYS A 178 -9.82 -25.16 -38.20
CA LYS A 178 -10.57 -25.76 -37.10
C LYS A 178 -11.14 -24.66 -36.20
N TYR A 179 -12.44 -24.68 -36.01
CA TYR A 179 -13.19 -23.73 -35.22
C TYR A 179 -13.74 -24.39 -33.96
N VAL A 180 -13.57 -23.75 -32.81
CA VAL A 180 -14.04 -24.23 -31.50
C VAL A 180 -15.25 -23.40 -31.09
N PHE A 181 -16.40 -24.05 -31.10
CA PHE A 181 -17.63 -23.55 -30.49
C PHE A 181 -17.76 -24.16 -29.09
N THR A 182 -18.14 -23.38 -28.08
CA THR A 182 -18.44 -23.94 -26.76
C THR A 182 -19.85 -23.59 -26.30
N HIS A 183 -20.61 -24.63 -25.97
CA HIS A 183 -21.89 -24.51 -25.30
C HIS A 183 -21.70 -24.66 -23.78
N PHE A 184 -22.02 -23.62 -23.01
CA PHE A 184 -22.01 -23.65 -21.56
C PHE A 184 -23.42 -23.96 -21.05
N HIS A 185 -23.64 -25.22 -20.67
CA HIS A 185 -24.88 -25.61 -20.01
C HIS A 185 -24.76 -25.40 -18.49
N ILE A 186 -25.57 -24.50 -17.95
CA ILE A 186 -25.55 -24.12 -16.53
C ILE A 186 -26.63 -24.88 -15.78
N LYS A 187 -26.26 -25.50 -14.66
CA LYS A 187 -27.19 -26.02 -13.66
C LYS A 187 -27.07 -25.16 -12.41
N GLU A 188 -27.98 -24.22 -12.22
CA GLU A 188 -27.84 -23.13 -11.23
C GLU A 188 -27.81 -23.61 -9.78
N GLY A 189 -28.60 -24.64 -9.46
CA GLY A 189 -28.74 -25.16 -8.10
C GLY A 189 -29.48 -24.19 -7.16
N SER A 190 -29.46 -24.49 -5.86
CA SER A 190 -30.09 -23.64 -4.83
C SER A 190 -29.14 -22.53 -4.36
N GLN A 191 -29.73 -21.46 -3.84
CA GLN A 191 -28.98 -20.43 -3.13
C GLN A 191 -28.40 -20.98 -1.83
N ALA A 192 -27.23 -20.49 -1.47
CA ALA A 192 -26.52 -20.88 -0.26
C ALA A 192 -26.46 -19.74 0.76
N TYR A 193 -26.75 -20.06 2.01
CA TYR A 193 -26.67 -19.17 3.17
C TYR A 193 -25.51 -19.59 4.07
N ILE A 194 -24.83 -18.61 4.66
CA ILE A 194 -23.77 -18.85 5.63
C ILE A 194 -24.43 -19.20 6.96
N GLU A 195 -24.28 -20.43 7.42
CA GLU A 195 -24.82 -20.91 8.68
C GLU A 195 -23.94 -20.49 9.84
N ASN A 196 -22.66 -20.90 9.82
CA ASN A 196 -21.67 -20.55 10.83
C ASN A 196 -20.37 -20.10 10.19
N ILE A 197 -19.67 -19.18 10.84
CA ILE A 197 -18.30 -18.81 10.52
C ILE A 197 -17.39 -19.39 11.59
N ILE A 198 -16.56 -20.34 11.18
CA ILE A 198 -15.64 -21.09 12.03
C ILE A 198 -14.22 -20.63 11.72
N ILE A 199 -13.55 -20.02 12.69
CA ILE A 199 -12.18 -19.52 12.54
C ILE A 199 -11.22 -20.55 13.15
N LYS A 200 -10.14 -20.88 12.44
CA LYS A 200 -9.15 -21.89 12.85
C LYS A 200 -7.73 -21.41 12.58
N GLY A 201 -6.80 -21.95 13.37
CA GLY A 201 -5.36 -21.68 13.22
C GLY A 201 -4.87 -20.40 13.91
N ASN A 202 -5.77 -19.59 14.47
CA ASN A 202 -5.47 -18.41 15.28
C ASN A 202 -5.15 -18.79 16.74
N GLN A 203 -3.89 -19.13 17.04
CA GLN A 203 -3.47 -19.54 18.38
C GLN A 203 -3.24 -18.35 19.31
N LYS A 204 -2.60 -17.29 18.83
CA LYS A 204 -2.32 -16.05 19.58
C LYS A 204 -3.42 -15.02 19.36
N THR A 205 -3.89 -14.87 18.12
CA THR A 205 -4.87 -13.86 17.70
C THR A 205 -6.26 -14.27 18.13
N LYS A 206 -7.01 -13.36 18.75
CA LYS A 206 -8.38 -13.63 19.16
C LYS A 206 -9.31 -13.67 17.96
N ASP A 207 -10.27 -14.59 17.98
CA ASP A 207 -11.31 -14.74 16.94
C ASP A 207 -11.97 -13.42 16.54
N LYS A 208 -12.24 -12.55 17.51
CA LYS A 208 -12.89 -11.26 17.28
C LYS A 208 -12.12 -10.35 16.32
N VAL A 209 -10.78 -10.46 16.29
CA VAL A 209 -9.92 -9.67 15.41
C VAL A 209 -10.08 -10.08 13.96
N ILE A 210 -10.24 -11.39 13.70
CA ILE A 210 -10.50 -11.90 12.35
C ILE A 210 -11.96 -11.64 11.98
N ARG A 211 -12.89 -11.92 12.90
CA ARG A 211 -14.34 -11.80 12.67
C ARG A 211 -14.78 -10.38 12.30
N ARG A 212 -14.21 -9.34 12.92
CA ARG A 212 -14.54 -7.93 12.60
C ARG A 212 -14.08 -7.47 11.22
N GLU A 213 -13.11 -8.17 10.62
CA GLU A 213 -12.64 -7.87 9.26
C GLU A 213 -13.49 -8.54 8.18
N LEU A 214 -14.32 -9.52 8.55
CA LEU A 214 -15.24 -10.18 7.63
C LEU A 214 -16.39 -9.23 7.26
N VAL A 215 -16.68 -9.17 5.96
CA VAL A 215 -17.79 -8.41 5.38
C VAL A 215 -19.06 -9.26 5.29
N VAL A 216 -18.90 -10.59 5.39
CA VAL A 216 -19.98 -11.58 5.43
C VAL A 216 -20.38 -11.89 6.86
N TYR A 217 -21.67 -12.11 7.08
CA TYR A 217 -22.23 -12.46 8.39
C TYR A 217 -22.96 -13.80 8.37
N GLU A 218 -23.08 -14.41 9.55
CA GLU A 218 -23.90 -15.61 9.75
C GLU A 218 -25.38 -15.27 9.48
N GLY A 219 -26.09 -16.18 8.81
CA GLY A 219 -27.45 -15.99 8.29
C GLY A 219 -27.54 -15.25 6.96
N GLU A 220 -26.44 -14.68 6.45
CA GLU A 220 -26.44 -13.94 5.19
C GLU A 220 -26.37 -14.88 3.97
N LEU A 221 -26.94 -14.44 2.86
CA LEU A 221 -26.75 -15.06 1.55
C LEU A 221 -25.26 -15.02 1.18
N PHE A 222 -24.73 -16.15 0.71
CA PHE A 222 -23.36 -16.23 0.25
C PHE A 222 -23.10 -15.23 -0.89
N ASN A 223 -21.96 -14.56 -0.85
CA ASN A 223 -21.54 -13.66 -1.91
C ASN A 223 -20.01 -13.76 -2.10
N SER A 224 -19.58 -14.27 -3.25
CA SER A 224 -18.16 -14.49 -3.59
C SER A 224 -17.33 -13.20 -3.52
N TYR A 225 -17.89 -12.06 -3.92
CA TYR A 225 -17.20 -10.77 -3.86
C TYR A 225 -16.93 -10.33 -2.42
N LYS A 226 -17.93 -10.42 -1.53
CA LYS A 226 -17.74 -10.16 -0.09
C LYS A 226 -16.76 -11.12 0.55
N MET A 227 -16.74 -12.38 0.12
CA MET A 227 -15.80 -13.40 0.59
C MET A 227 -14.36 -13.05 0.23
N GLN A 228 -14.12 -12.66 -1.03
CA GLN A 228 -12.80 -12.21 -1.47
C GLN A 228 -12.35 -10.96 -0.71
N LEU A 229 -13.22 -9.96 -0.59
CA LEU A 229 -12.92 -8.74 0.16
C LEU A 229 -12.60 -9.04 1.64
N SER A 230 -13.32 -9.98 2.24
CA SER A 230 -13.07 -10.42 3.62
C SER A 230 -11.71 -11.11 3.74
N ARG A 231 -11.34 -11.98 2.80
CA ARG A 231 -10.01 -12.63 2.75
C ARG A 231 -8.91 -11.59 2.64
N GLU A 232 -9.06 -10.62 1.74
CA GLU A 232 -8.09 -9.53 1.55
C GLU A 232 -7.93 -8.69 2.82
N ARG A 233 -9.03 -8.32 3.51
CA ARG A 233 -8.96 -7.57 4.78
C ARG A 233 -8.24 -8.35 5.87
N VAL A 234 -8.55 -9.64 6.04
CA VAL A 234 -7.87 -10.49 7.04
C VAL A 234 -6.39 -10.65 6.70
N TYR A 235 -6.04 -10.83 5.43
CA TYR A 235 -4.65 -10.90 4.98
C TYR A 235 -3.90 -9.58 5.24
N ASN A 236 -4.55 -8.44 4.97
CA ASN A 236 -3.99 -7.10 5.16
C ASN A 236 -3.77 -6.72 6.63
N LEU A 237 -4.25 -7.51 7.61
CA LEU A 237 -3.85 -7.35 9.00
C LEU A 237 -2.34 -7.61 9.20
N GLY A 238 -1.71 -8.40 8.33
CA GLY A 238 -0.29 -8.74 8.43
C GLY A 238 0.05 -9.77 9.51
N PHE A 239 -0.93 -10.31 10.23
CA PHE A 239 -0.73 -11.30 11.30
C PHE A 239 -0.65 -12.74 10.79
N PHE A 240 -0.99 -12.97 9.52
CA PHE A 240 -1.12 -14.30 8.94
C PHE A 240 -0.28 -14.41 7.67
N LYS A 241 0.46 -15.51 7.54
CA LYS A 241 1.18 -15.87 6.31
C LYS A 241 0.21 -16.32 5.22
N GLU A 242 -0.82 -17.08 5.61
CA GLU A 242 -1.81 -17.66 4.73
C GLU A 242 -3.21 -17.49 5.32
N VAL A 243 -4.19 -17.18 4.45
CA VAL A 243 -5.60 -17.00 4.80
C VAL A 243 -6.44 -17.76 3.78
N ASN A 244 -6.92 -18.93 4.19
CA ASN A 244 -7.70 -19.84 3.34
C ASN A 244 -9.15 -19.85 3.79
N PHE A 245 -10.06 -19.68 2.83
CA PHE A 245 -11.50 -19.74 3.06
C PHE A 245 -12.01 -21.01 2.42
N ASP A 246 -12.55 -21.91 3.23
CA ASP A 246 -13.12 -23.18 2.82
C ASP A 246 -14.61 -23.20 3.16
N VAL A 247 -15.42 -23.76 2.26
CA VAL A 247 -16.87 -23.76 2.37
C VAL A 247 -17.32 -25.21 2.45
N ARG A 248 -18.00 -25.57 3.55
CA ARG A 248 -18.47 -26.93 3.80
C ARG A 248 -20.00 -26.97 3.88
N PRO A 249 -20.64 -28.08 3.48
CA PRO A 249 -22.06 -28.27 3.69
C PRO A 249 -22.46 -28.04 5.15
N GLY A 250 -23.56 -27.34 5.35
CA GLY A 250 -24.15 -27.05 6.65
C GLY A 250 -25.05 -28.17 7.15
N SER A 251 -25.88 -27.85 8.14
CA SER A 251 -26.82 -28.79 8.75
C SER A 251 -28.01 -29.16 7.84
N LYS A 252 -28.31 -28.31 6.85
CA LYS A 252 -29.43 -28.46 5.91
C LYS A 252 -29.02 -28.07 4.49
N GLU A 253 -29.78 -28.52 3.52
CA GLU A 253 -29.60 -28.10 2.12
C GLU A 253 -29.76 -26.59 1.98
N GLY A 254 -28.88 -25.96 1.19
CA GLY A 254 -28.82 -24.50 1.05
C GLY A 254 -28.11 -23.77 2.21
N TYR A 255 -27.64 -24.47 3.24
CA TYR A 255 -26.84 -23.87 4.32
C TYR A 255 -25.40 -24.38 4.27
N MET A 256 -24.45 -23.53 4.66
CA MET A 256 -23.03 -23.81 4.58
C MET A 256 -22.25 -23.25 5.76
N ASN A 257 -21.23 -23.97 6.19
CA ASN A 257 -20.26 -23.48 7.15
C ASN A 257 -19.06 -22.87 6.41
N LEU A 258 -18.74 -21.62 6.74
CA LEU A 258 -17.52 -20.97 6.30
C LEU A 258 -16.40 -21.27 7.30
N ILE A 259 -15.37 -21.96 6.84
CA ILE A 259 -14.15 -22.19 7.60
C ILE A 259 -13.10 -21.17 7.14
N VAL A 260 -12.70 -20.29 8.05
CA VAL A 260 -11.59 -19.35 7.88
C VAL A 260 -10.36 -19.97 8.54
N ASP A 261 -9.51 -20.59 7.73
CA ASP A 261 -8.27 -21.22 8.19
C ASP A 261 -7.10 -20.28 7.98
N VAL A 262 -6.41 -19.92 9.06
CA VAL A 262 -5.31 -18.95 9.05
C VAL A 262 -4.04 -19.56 9.61
N VAL A 263 -2.90 -19.21 9.01
CA VAL A 263 -1.58 -19.58 9.52
C VAL A 263 -0.91 -18.34 10.08
N GLU A 264 -0.81 -18.25 11.41
CA GLU A 264 -0.18 -17.11 12.08
C GLU A 264 1.31 -16.97 11.75
N GLN A 265 1.77 -15.72 11.69
CA GLN A 265 3.18 -15.37 11.54
C GLN A 265 3.60 -14.35 12.61
N PRO A 266 4.91 -14.13 12.81
CA PRO A 266 5.40 -13.10 13.72
C PRO A 266 4.86 -11.71 13.35
N SER A 267 4.18 -11.06 14.29
CA SER A 267 3.57 -9.73 14.14
C SER A 267 4.47 -8.58 14.62
N GLY A 268 5.60 -8.92 15.25
CA GLY A 268 6.58 -7.97 15.74
C GLY A 268 7.47 -7.43 14.62
N THR A 269 7.76 -6.13 14.67
CA THR A 269 8.62 -5.44 13.71
C THR A 269 9.74 -4.72 14.45
N ILE A 270 10.96 -4.86 13.94
CA ILE A 270 12.11 -4.05 14.35
C ILE A 270 12.53 -3.27 13.11
N SER A 271 12.56 -1.95 13.21
CA SER A 271 12.99 -1.06 12.12
C SER A 271 14.15 -0.20 12.61
N LEU A 272 15.25 -0.23 11.87
CA LEU A 272 16.40 0.63 12.06
C LEU A 272 16.53 1.50 10.81
N GLY A 273 16.67 2.79 11.00
CA GLY A 273 16.78 3.73 9.89
C GLY A 273 17.61 4.95 10.27
N GLY A 274 18.00 5.70 9.25
CA GLY A 274 18.63 6.99 9.42
C GLY A 274 18.28 7.90 8.25
N GLY A 275 18.39 9.21 8.48
CA GLY A 275 18.11 10.21 7.48
C GLY A 275 18.89 11.49 7.74
N TRP A 276 19.09 12.27 6.69
CA TRP A 276 19.68 13.60 6.78
C TRP A 276 18.66 14.61 6.28
N GLY A 277 18.34 15.61 7.10
CA GLY A 277 17.49 16.73 6.71
C GLY A 277 18.19 18.06 6.95
N SER A 278 17.89 19.08 6.12
CA SER A 278 18.44 20.43 6.33
C SER A 278 18.00 21.03 7.67
N MET A 279 16.82 20.65 8.18
CA MET A 279 16.26 21.15 9.45
C MET A 279 16.55 20.24 10.64
N THR A 280 16.57 18.93 10.45
CA THR A 280 16.77 17.94 11.54
C THR A 280 18.22 17.48 11.68
N GLY A 281 19.06 17.81 10.68
CA GLY A 281 20.41 17.28 10.57
C GLY A 281 20.42 15.77 10.30
N PHE A 282 21.54 15.14 10.62
CA PHE A 282 21.65 13.69 10.65
C PHE A 282 20.82 13.11 11.80
N SER A 283 20.02 12.09 11.53
CA SER A 283 19.20 11.40 12.52
C SER A 283 19.28 9.90 12.31
N ILE A 284 19.32 9.16 13.41
CA ILE A 284 19.14 7.71 13.45
C ILE A 284 17.92 7.40 14.30
N PHE A 285 17.18 6.36 13.94
CA PHE A 285 16.05 5.91 14.72
C PHE A 285 15.96 4.40 14.78
N ALA A 286 15.41 3.92 15.88
CA ALA A 286 15.07 2.53 16.12
C ALA A 286 13.59 2.48 16.55
N ASP A 287 12.78 1.68 15.86
CA ASP A 287 11.39 1.40 16.20
C ASP A 287 11.26 -0.10 16.49
N VAL A 288 10.72 -0.42 17.66
CA VAL A 288 10.34 -1.78 18.02
C VAL A 288 8.84 -1.77 18.25
N ALA A 289 8.11 -2.57 17.50
CA ALA A 289 6.66 -2.64 17.62
C ALA A 289 6.14 -4.08 17.62
N GLU A 290 5.04 -4.28 18.33
CA GLU A 290 4.23 -5.49 18.30
C GLU A 290 2.84 -5.08 17.79
N ASN A 291 2.51 -5.50 16.56
CA ASN A 291 1.29 -5.07 15.87
C ASN A 291 0.05 -5.88 16.27
N ASN A 292 0.22 -7.00 16.98
CA ASN A 292 -0.86 -7.84 17.50
C ASN A 292 -0.66 -8.11 18.99
N PHE A 293 -0.59 -7.04 19.78
CA PHE A 293 -0.33 -7.10 21.20
C PHE A 293 -1.40 -7.95 21.91
N MET A 294 -0.95 -9.00 22.60
CA MET A 294 -1.80 -9.99 23.28
C MET A 294 -2.92 -10.59 22.40
N GLY A 295 -2.75 -10.59 21.07
CA GLY A 295 -3.74 -11.13 20.14
C GLY A 295 -4.97 -10.24 19.91
N ASN A 296 -4.95 -8.97 20.33
CA ASN A 296 -6.10 -8.06 20.19
C ASN A 296 -6.10 -7.25 18.87
N GLY A 297 -5.09 -7.41 18.01
CA GLY A 297 -4.88 -6.53 16.86
C GLY A 297 -4.57 -5.09 17.25
N GLN A 298 -3.95 -4.90 18.42
CA GLN A 298 -3.48 -3.63 18.96
C GLN A 298 -1.99 -3.47 18.66
N ARG A 299 -1.55 -2.27 18.30
CA ARG A 299 -0.13 -1.98 18.09
C ARG A 299 0.47 -1.28 19.30
N VAL A 300 1.50 -1.87 19.90
CA VAL A 300 2.37 -1.21 20.89
C VAL A 300 3.71 -0.95 20.22
N SER A 301 4.23 0.27 20.31
CA SER A 301 5.53 0.61 19.72
C SER A 301 6.37 1.48 20.63
N LEU A 302 7.67 1.24 20.65
CA LEU A 302 8.66 2.10 21.26
C LEU A 302 9.62 2.58 20.18
N ARG A 303 9.67 3.90 20.01
CA ARG A 303 10.54 4.56 19.03
C ARG A 303 11.57 5.42 19.73
N PHE A 304 12.82 5.24 19.36
CA PHE A 304 13.94 6.08 19.73
C PHE A 304 14.45 6.82 18.51
N GLU A 305 14.76 8.09 18.67
CA GLU A 305 15.37 8.95 17.66
C GLU A 305 16.55 9.67 18.31
N TYR A 306 17.70 9.65 17.65
CA TYR A 306 18.91 10.34 18.09
C TYR A 306 19.49 11.17 16.95
N GLY A 307 19.86 12.41 17.26
CA GLY A 307 20.43 13.36 16.32
C GLY A 307 20.95 14.61 17.04
N PRO A 308 21.82 15.42 16.39
CA PRO A 308 22.40 16.59 17.01
C PRO A 308 21.34 17.69 17.31
N LEU A 309 20.29 17.76 16.47
CA LEU A 309 19.22 18.75 16.64
C LEU A 309 17.97 18.18 17.33
N ARG A 310 17.80 16.86 17.35
CA ARG A 310 16.59 16.24 17.92
C ARG A 310 16.89 14.87 18.50
N ASN A 311 16.50 14.68 19.74
CA ASN A 311 16.45 13.38 20.41
C ASN A 311 15.03 13.14 20.90
N SER A 312 14.48 11.96 20.65
CA SER A 312 13.13 11.65 21.13
C SER A 312 12.98 10.18 21.52
N ILE A 313 12.14 9.94 22.52
CA ILE A 313 11.64 8.62 22.88
C ILE A 313 10.11 8.70 22.91
N THR A 314 9.45 7.81 22.19
CA THR A 314 7.99 7.79 22.08
C THR A 314 7.47 6.38 22.29
N LEU A 315 6.63 6.20 23.30
CA LEU A 315 5.82 5.00 23.48
C LEU A 315 4.44 5.25 22.85
N GLY A 316 4.03 4.39 21.93
CA GLY A 316 2.75 4.48 21.24
C GLY A 316 1.89 3.24 21.49
N PHE A 317 0.58 3.46 21.60
CA PHE A 317 -0.44 2.42 21.61
C PHE A 317 -1.55 2.77 20.63
N ASN A 318 -1.93 1.83 19.76
CA ASN A 318 -2.99 2.01 18.78
C ASN A 318 -4.00 0.85 18.90
N GLU A 319 -5.27 1.20 19.10
CA GLU A 319 -6.42 0.30 19.07
C GLU A 319 -7.33 0.72 17.90
N PRO A 320 -7.33 -0.02 16.77
CA PRO A 320 -8.10 0.38 15.59
C PRO A 320 -9.62 0.23 15.77
N TRP A 321 -10.08 -0.60 16.71
CA TRP A 321 -11.48 -0.93 16.92
C TRP A 321 -11.92 -0.77 18.37
N LEU A 322 -11.88 0.46 18.88
CA LEU A 322 -12.27 0.78 20.24
C LEU A 322 -13.74 0.37 20.50
N PHE A 323 -13.97 -0.41 21.56
CA PHE A 323 -15.27 -1.00 21.91
C PHE A 323 -15.88 -1.87 20.79
N ASP A 324 -15.03 -2.54 20.00
CA ASP A 324 -15.42 -3.36 18.84
C ASP A 324 -16.21 -2.57 17.78
N LYS A 325 -16.03 -1.25 17.74
CA LYS A 325 -16.54 -0.33 16.71
C LYS A 325 -15.35 0.21 15.91
N PRO A 326 -15.52 0.64 14.64
CA PRO A 326 -14.43 1.15 13.80
C PRO A 326 -14.01 2.58 14.20
N ILE A 327 -13.75 2.77 15.50
CA ILE A 327 -13.25 3.98 16.14
C ILE A 327 -11.81 3.67 16.53
N GLY A 328 -10.85 4.32 15.87
CA GLY A 328 -9.44 4.18 16.21
C GLY A 328 -9.10 5.04 17.43
N LEU A 329 -8.36 4.45 18.37
CA LEU A 329 -7.74 5.12 19.52
C LEU A 329 -6.23 5.11 19.34
N ASN A 330 -5.61 6.27 19.45
CA ASN A 330 -4.16 6.46 19.41
C ASN A 330 -3.73 7.09 20.74
N LEU A 331 -2.87 6.42 21.48
CA LEU A 331 -2.24 6.95 22.67
C LEU A 331 -0.75 7.09 22.39
N SER A 332 -0.15 8.20 22.81
CA SER A 332 1.30 8.32 22.81
C SER A 332 1.78 8.98 24.09
N VAL A 333 2.94 8.57 24.56
CA VAL A 333 3.71 9.23 25.62
C VAL A 333 5.08 9.49 25.04
N PHE A 334 5.55 10.73 25.15
CA PHE A 334 6.80 11.14 24.51
C PHE A 334 7.66 11.97 25.45
N TYR A 335 8.96 11.87 25.24
CA TYR A 335 9.96 12.84 25.69
C TYR A 335 10.77 13.25 24.46
N MET A 336 11.00 14.54 24.31
CA MET A 336 11.70 15.15 23.19
C MET A 336 12.64 16.22 23.71
N LEU A 337 13.86 16.22 23.19
CA LEU A 337 14.85 17.27 23.39
C LEU A 337 15.24 17.81 22.02
N SER A 338 14.93 19.08 21.78
CA SER A 338 15.22 19.76 20.51
C SER A 338 16.27 20.83 20.74
N THR A 339 17.36 20.80 19.98
CA THR A 339 18.36 21.87 19.97
C THR A 339 18.03 22.83 18.84
N ILE A 340 17.76 24.09 19.17
CA ILE A 340 17.43 25.13 18.21
C ILE A 340 18.65 26.04 18.03
N GLU A 341 19.09 26.20 16.78
CA GLU A 341 20.17 27.11 16.42
C GLU A 341 19.61 28.33 15.68
N GLN A 342 19.94 29.53 16.13
CA GLN A 342 19.50 30.79 15.54
C GLN A 342 20.68 31.73 15.28
N SER A 343 20.44 32.81 14.53
CA SER A 343 21.41 33.89 14.37
C SER A 343 21.67 34.58 15.72
N SER A 344 22.92 35.01 15.93
CA SER A 344 23.32 35.71 17.15
C SER A 344 22.74 37.13 17.16
N ILE A 345 22.38 37.62 18.36
CA ILE A 345 22.01 39.04 18.55
C ILE A 345 23.14 40.02 18.20
N PHE A 346 24.39 39.56 18.26
CA PHE A 346 25.55 40.33 17.86
C PHE A 346 25.74 40.25 16.33
N THR A 347 25.50 41.39 15.65
CA THR A 347 25.51 41.52 14.19
C THR A 347 26.86 41.17 13.53
N ASN A 348 27.96 41.21 14.29
CA ASN A 348 29.32 40.91 13.81
C ASN A 348 29.86 39.55 14.31
N SER A 349 29.02 38.69 14.88
CA SER A 349 29.44 37.37 15.36
C SER A 349 29.06 36.27 14.39
N ASN A 350 30.02 35.42 14.04
CA ASN A 350 29.77 34.19 13.27
C ASN A 350 29.28 33.03 14.17
N GLN A 351 29.16 33.24 15.48
CA GLN A 351 28.65 32.22 16.39
C GLN A 351 27.13 32.20 16.37
N LYS A 352 26.53 31.02 16.13
CA LYS A 352 25.09 30.84 16.28
C LYS A 352 24.66 30.88 17.75
N ALA A 353 23.51 31.45 18.02
CA ALA A 353 22.82 31.30 19.29
C ALA A 353 22.22 29.90 19.38
N LYS A 354 22.26 29.28 20.56
CA LYS A 354 21.73 27.94 20.80
C LYS A 354 20.94 27.91 22.08
N HIS A 355 19.79 27.25 22.04
CA HIS A 355 19.04 26.85 23.22
C HIS A 355 18.46 25.45 22.98
N GLN A 356 18.01 24.82 24.05
CA GLN A 356 17.36 23.53 23.99
C GLN A 356 15.94 23.64 24.53
N THR A 357 15.00 23.03 23.84
CA THR A 357 13.63 22.88 24.31
C THR A 357 13.44 21.44 24.73
N GLN A 358 13.20 21.23 26.02
CA GLN A 358 12.80 19.94 26.56
C GLN A 358 11.28 19.88 26.61
N GLN A 359 10.72 18.75 26.16
CA GLN A 359 9.29 18.53 26.19
C GLN A 359 8.96 17.09 26.57
N TYR A 360 8.00 16.91 27.46
CA TYR A 360 7.43 15.60 27.76
C TYR A 360 5.93 15.69 27.94
N GLY A 361 5.23 14.66 27.52
CA GLY A 361 3.78 14.73 27.47
C GLY A 361 3.14 13.48 26.94
N TYR A 362 1.85 13.59 26.68
CA TYR A 362 1.06 12.54 26.09
C TYR A 362 0.05 13.09 25.08
N SER A 363 -0.41 12.23 24.19
CA SER A 363 -1.53 12.54 23.30
C SER A 363 -2.54 11.41 23.26
N ILE A 364 -3.81 11.79 23.08
CA ILE A 364 -4.96 10.91 22.96
C ILE A 364 -5.69 11.31 21.67
N GLY A 365 -5.62 10.46 20.67
CA GLY A 365 -6.28 10.63 19.38
C GLY A 365 -7.46 9.68 19.23
N LEU A 366 -8.60 10.18 18.80
CA LEU A 366 -9.75 9.40 18.36
C LEU A 366 -10.03 9.67 16.89
N ASN A 367 -10.22 8.63 16.08
CA ASN A 367 -10.59 8.77 14.67
C ASN A 367 -11.75 7.84 14.30
N TYR A 368 -12.68 8.33 13.50
CA TYR A 368 -13.82 7.56 13.03
C TYR A 368 -14.05 7.81 11.54
N ARG A 369 -14.01 6.73 10.75
CA ARG A 369 -14.30 6.76 9.31
C ARG A 369 -15.76 6.35 9.11
N PHE A 370 -16.63 7.33 8.89
CA PHE A 370 -18.07 7.10 8.76
C PHE A 370 -18.51 6.81 7.32
N TRP A 371 -17.66 7.10 6.33
CA TRP A 371 -17.91 6.75 4.92
C TRP A 371 -16.63 6.36 4.19
N TYR A 372 -16.78 5.80 2.98
CA TYR A 372 -15.65 5.27 2.21
C TYR A 372 -14.55 6.29 1.94
N TYR A 373 -14.81 7.60 1.95
CA TYR A 373 -13.75 8.62 1.80
C TYR A 373 -13.66 9.60 2.96
N TYR A 374 -14.59 9.56 3.91
CA TYR A 374 -14.74 10.63 4.91
C TYR A 374 -14.45 10.13 6.31
N GLY A 375 -13.70 10.93 7.05
CA GLY A 375 -13.41 10.68 8.45
C GLY A 375 -13.40 11.96 9.27
N ILE A 376 -13.64 11.78 10.56
CA ILE A 376 -13.49 12.81 11.58
C ILE A 376 -12.56 12.30 12.66
N GLY A 377 -11.93 13.20 13.39
CA GLY A 377 -11.17 12.84 14.55
C GLY A 377 -10.90 14.00 15.48
N SER A 378 -10.31 13.65 16.61
CA SER A 378 -9.84 14.58 17.62
C SER A 378 -8.51 14.14 18.16
N VAL A 379 -7.63 15.08 18.50
CA VAL A 379 -6.38 14.83 19.19
C VAL A 379 -6.29 15.76 20.38
N TRP A 380 -6.33 15.19 21.58
CA TRP A 380 -5.94 15.90 22.79
C TRP A 380 -4.44 15.69 22.99
N TYR A 381 -3.72 16.80 23.12
CA TYR A 381 -2.29 16.87 23.36
C TYR A 381 -2.04 17.62 24.67
N HIS A 382 -1.23 17.02 25.53
CA HIS A 382 -0.78 17.63 26.78
C HIS A 382 0.74 17.48 26.85
N ALA A 383 1.44 18.58 27.11
CA ALA A 383 2.88 18.57 27.24
C ALA A 383 3.34 19.59 28.27
N MET A 384 4.35 19.20 29.03
CA MET A 384 5.18 20.12 29.79
C MET A 384 6.42 20.46 28.96
N LYS A 385 6.79 21.72 28.95
CA LYS A 385 7.83 22.28 28.09
C LYS A 385 8.72 23.20 28.91
N GLU A 386 10.01 23.18 28.65
CA GLU A 386 10.98 24.05 29.31
C GLU A 386 12.09 24.42 28.32
N VAL A 387 12.46 25.70 28.27
CA VAL A 387 13.64 26.18 27.55
C VAL A 387 14.83 26.15 28.49
N ILE A 388 15.89 25.45 28.09
CA ILE A 388 17.11 25.27 28.88
C ILE A 388 18.35 25.59 28.05
N ASN A 389 19.47 25.82 28.73
CA ASN A 389 20.79 25.98 28.12
C ASN A 389 20.86 27.07 27.03
N ALA A 390 20.17 28.20 27.20
CA ALA A 390 20.31 29.32 26.28
C ALA A 390 21.72 29.92 26.35
N SER A 391 22.35 30.08 25.18
CA SER A 391 23.66 30.69 25.06
C SER A 391 23.59 32.20 25.29
N GLY A 392 24.67 32.81 25.81
CA GLY A 392 24.72 34.26 26.12
C GLY A 392 24.49 35.22 24.95
N ASN A 393 24.47 34.72 23.71
CA ASN A 393 24.16 35.45 22.47
C ASN A 393 22.72 35.20 21.94
N SER A 394 21.85 34.61 22.75
CA SER A 394 20.42 34.42 22.45
C SER A 394 19.64 35.71 22.62
N THR A 395 18.45 35.79 22.03
CA THR A 395 17.55 36.94 22.16
C THR A 395 16.96 37.05 23.56
N ASP A 396 16.57 38.27 23.95
CA ASP A 396 15.88 38.52 25.22
C ASP A 396 14.62 37.66 25.37
N THR A 397 13.93 37.35 24.27
CA THR A 397 12.75 36.46 24.27
C THR A 397 13.06 35.06 24.77
N VAL A 398 14.19 34.48 24.35
CA VAL A 398 14.63 33.15 24.78
C VAL A 398 14.98 33.15 26.26
N PHE A 399 15.61 34.21 26.77
CA PHE A 399 15.89 34.35 28.20
C PHE A 399 14.61 34.55 29.04
N LEU A 400 13.61 35.26 28.51
CA LEU A 400 12.29 35.38 29.16
C LEU A 400 11.57 34.04 29.22
N GLU A 401 11.55 33.29 28.12
CA GLU A 401 10.99 31.93 28.03
C GLU A 401 11.72 30.98 29.00
N GLN A 402 13.05 31.01 29.05
CA GLN A 402 13.83 30.24 30.03
C GLN A 402 13.52 30.66 31.48
N ALA A 403 13.29 31.94 31.75
CA ALA A 403 12.95 32.44 33.08
C ALA A 403 11.52 32.07 33.53
N GLN A 404 10.61 31.78 32.60
CA GLN A 404 9.27 31.26 32.90
C GLN A 404 9.32 29.81 33.42
N GLY A 405 10.38 29.06 33.10
CA GLY A 405 10.60 27.70 33.58
C GLY A 405 9.66 26.70 32.90
N LEU A 406 9.08 25.78 33.68
CA LEU A 406 8.22 24.73 33.17
C LEU A 406 6.84 25.28 32.79
N GLN A 407 6.50 25.20 31.51
CA GLN A 407 5.24 25.63 30.94
C GLN A 407 4.35 24.44 30.55
N GLU A 408 3.06 24.58 30.78
CA GLU A 408 2.05 23.59 30.45
C GLU A 408 1.30 23.94 29.16
N LYS A 409 1.50 23.12 28.12
CA LYS A 409 0.82 23.24 26.83
C LYS A 409 -0.28 22.19 26.71
N ARG A 410 -1.52 22.67 26.52
CA ARG A 410 -2.68 21.80 26.29
C ARG A 410 -3.35 22.20 24.99
N LYS A 411 -3.55 21.24 24.09
CA LYS A 411 -4.12 21.48 22.76
C LYS A 411 -5.18 20.43 22.43
N LEU A 412 -6.36 20.86 22.01
CA LEU A 412 -7.39 20.00 21.45
C LEU A 412 -7.54 20.31 19.96
N THR A 413 -7.17 19.38 19.11
CA THR A 413 -7.37 19.48 17.66
C THR A 413 -8.60 18.67 17.27
N LEU A 414 -9.54 19.30 16.58
CA LEU A 414 -10.64 18.63 15.90
C LEU A 414 -10.36 18.68 14.39
N TYR A 415 -10.55 17.58 13.68
CA TYR A 415 -10.32 17.54 12.25
C TYR A 415 -11.34 16.69 11.52
N ALA A 416 -11.59 17.08 10.27
CA ALA A 416 -12.40 16.33 9.33
C ALA A 416 -11.65 16.25 8.00
N TYR A 417 -11.71 15.10 7.35
CA TYR A 417 -11.01 14.88 6.10
C TYR A 417 -11.85 14.09 5.11
N ARG A 418 -11.56 14.35 3.83
CA ARG A 418 -11.95 13.50 2.70
C ARG A 418 -10.68 13.06 1.99
N ASP A 419 -10.52 11.76 1.79
CA ASP A 419 -9.37 11.21 1.08
C ASP A 419 -9.83 10.22 0.01
N SER A 420 -9.69 10.63 -1.26
CA SER A 420 -10.08 9.85 -2.44
C SER A 420 -8.88 9.49 -3.33
N LYS A 421 -7.66 9.59 -2.78
CA LYS A 421 -6.44 9.20 -3.49
C LYS A 421 -6.51 7.71 -3.85
N ASP A 422 -6.04 7.38 -5.05
CA ASP A 422 -5.95 6.01 -5.54
C ASP A 422 -4.89 5.17 -4.80
N ASN A 423 -3.77 5.79 -4.46
CA ASN A 423 -2.69 5.19 -3.71
C ASN A 423 -2.27 6.16 -2.59
N TYR A 424 -2.01 5.63 -1.40
CA TYR A 424 -1.62 6.44 -0.24
C TYR A 424 -0.18 6.97 -0.34
N LEU A 425 0.75 6.14 -0.83
CA LEU A 425 2.18 6.44 -0.88
C LEU A 425 2.58 7.21 -2.14
N ASN A 426 2.07 6.80 -3.30
CA ASN A 426 2.35 7.46 -4.58
C ASN A 426 1.06 7.72 -5.35
N PRO A 427 0.28 8.75 -4.96
CA PRO A 427 -1.01 9.06 -5.59
C PRO A 427 -0.82 9.50 -7.05
N THR A 428 -1.67 8.98 -7.96
CA THR A 428 -1.70 9.40 -9.37
C THR A 428 -2.98 10.11 -9.75
N ARG A 429 -4.06 9.86 -9.00
CA ARG A 429 -5.37 10.46 -9.22
C ARG A 429 -6.13 10.63 -7.90
N GLY A 430 -7.08 11.56 -7.91
CA GLY A 430 -7.95 11.83 -6.77
C GLY A 430 -7.45 13.01 -5.94
N TRP A 431 -8.10 13.25 -4.81
CA TRP A 431 -7.80 14.40 -3.96
C TRP A 431 -7.96 14.08 -2.49
N ARG A 432 -7.22 14.82 -1.66
CA ARG A 432 -7.34 14.85 -0.21
C ARG A 432 -7.64 16.27 0.21
N ALA A 433 -8.69 16.46 0.99
CA ALA A 433 -8.91 17.70 1.74
C ALA A 433 -9.03 17.38 3.21
N GLU A 434 -8.41 18.21 4.03
CA GLU A 434 -8.47 18.13 5.48
C GLU A 434 -8.67 19.53 6.03
N PHE A 435 -9.54 19.64 7.02
CA PHE A 435 -9.69 20.87 7.79
C PHE A 435 -9.52 20.51 9.25
N SER A 436 -8.61 21.22 9.92
CA SER A 436 -8.42 21.08 11.36
C SER A 436 -8.56 22.42 12.07
N ALA A 437 -9.13 22.37 13.28
CA ALA A 437 -9.20 23.47 14.23
C ALA A 437 -8.55 23.02 15.53
N SER A 438 -7.45 23.67 15.92
CA SER A 438 -6.72 23.40 17.15
C SER A 438 -6.95 24.50 18.17
N PHE A 439 -7.43 24.12 19.34
CA PHE A 439 -7.63 25.00 20.49
C PHE A 439 -6.51 24.76 21.48
N THR A 440 -5.56 25.70 21.57
CA THR A 440 -4.48 25.67 22.55
C THR A 440 -4.88 26.52 23.75
N GLY A 441 -4.90 25.91 24.93
CA GLY A 441 -5.29 26.49 26.20
C GLY A 441 -6.63 27.24 26.18
N GLY A 442 -6.57 28.54 26.43
CA GLY A 442 -7.75 29.39 26.65
C GLY A 442 -8.42 29.18 28.01
N TYR A 443 -9.59 29.80 28.21
CA TYR A 443 -10.32 29.75 29.47
C TYR A 443 -10.79 28.33 29.85
N ILE A 444 -11.07 27.48 28.85
CA ILE A 444 -11.67 26.15 29.05
C ILE A 444 -10.60 25.09 29.32
N ILE A 445 -9.58 24.97 28.45
CA ILE A 445 -8.59 23.88 28.52
C ILE A 445 -7.47 24.24 29.51
N ARG A 446 -7.24 25.54 29.74
CA ARG A 446 -6.13 26.10 30.53
C ARG A 446 -4.75 25.65 30.01
N GLY A 447 -3.70 26.04 30.71
CA GLY A 447 -2.31 25.98 30.23
C GLY A 447 -1.74 27.38 30.17
N ASP A 448 -0.49 27.49 29.74
CA ASP A 448 0.24 28.77 29.64
C ASP A 448 0.17 29.36 28.22
N ASP A 449 -0.20 28.54 27.25
CA ASP A 449 -0.28 28.81 25.82
C ASP A 449 -1.73 29.01 25.34
N HIS A 450 -2.04 30.10 24.60
CA HIS A 450 -3.42 30.47 24.31
C HIS A 450 -3.69 30.95 22.87
N TRP A 451 -4.05 30.05 21.96
CA TRP A 451 -4.48 30.44 20.61
C TRP A 451 -5.43 29.43 19.98
N VAL A 452 -6.12 29.86 18.92
CA VAL A 452 -6.87 28.97 18.05
C VAL A 452 -6.19 28.95 16.69
N GLN A 453 -5.90 27.77 16.17
CA GLN A 453 -5.29 27.58 14.86
C GLN A 453 -6.26 26.85 13.92
N TYR A 454 -6.48 27.40 12.74
CA TYR A 454 -7.22 26.75 11.66
C TYR A 454 -6.25 26.35 10.55
N SER A 455 -6.30 25.09 10.11
CA SER A 455 -5.41 24.56 9.09
C SER A 455 -6.22 23.80 8.03
N PRO A 456 -6.61 24.47 6.93
CA PRO A 456 -7.10 23.82 5.72
C PRO A 456 -5.95 23.30 4.84
N ASP A 457 -6.03 22.03 4.47
CA ASP A 457 -5.08 21.34 3.61
C ASP A 457 -5.81 20.74 2.41
N LEU A 458 -5.31 20.97 1.19
CA LEU A 458 -5.87 20.42 -0.05
C LEU A 458 -4.75 19.94 -0.96
N TYR A 459 -4.87 18.68 -1.38
CA TYR A 459 -4.00 18.04 -2.36
C TYR A 459 -4.86 17.48 -3.48
N TRP A 460 -4.54 17.81 -4.73
CA TRP A 460 -5.23 17.30 -5.89
C TRP A 460 -4.24 16.71 -6.88
N TYR A 461 -4.43 15.43 -7.22
CA TYR A 461 -3.63 14.67 -8.15
C TYR A 461 -4.43 14.36 -9.40
N PHE A 462 -3.85 14.62 -10.56
CA PHE A 462 -4.39 14.17 -11.83
C PHE A 462 -3.27 13.87 -12.82
N SER A 463 -3.53 12.94 -13.71
CA SER A 463 -2.60 12.49 -14.73
C SER A 463 -3.18 12.82 -16.11
N PRO A 464 -2.90 14.02 -16.66
CA PRO A 464 -3.55 14.48 -17.88
C PRO A 464 -3.05 13.77 -19.15
N PHE A 465 -1.83 13.24 -19.15
CA PHE A 465 -1.24 12.56 -20.30
C PHE A 465 -0.15 11.57 -19.86
N HIS A 466 0.20 10.67 -20.78
CA HIS A 466 1.28 9.71 -20.62
C HIS A 466 2.36 9.95 -21.69
N LEU A 467 3.63 9.96 -21.28
CA LEU A 467 4.73 10.10 -22.22
C LEU A 467 5.01 8.75 -22.90
N PRO A 468 5.00 8.65 -24.25
CA PRO A 468 5.06 7.37 -24.96
C PRO A 468 6.26 6.48 -24.63
N PHE A 469 7.36 7.07 -24.15
CA PHE A 469 8.60 6.37 -23.81
C PHE A 469 8.67 5.86 -22.35
N LEU A 470 7.69 6.20 -21.50
CA LEU A 470 7.66 5.80 -20.08
C LEU A 470 6.59 4.75 -19.81
N LYS A 471 6.78 3.51 -20.29
CA LYS A 471 5.76 2.44 -20.30
C LYS A 471 5.10 2.09 -18.96
N THR A 472 5.72 2.40 -17.81
CA THR A 472 5.31 1.82 -16.52
C THR A 472 4.38 2.70 -15.70
N HIS A 473 4.49 4.03 -15.76
CA HIS A 473 3.72 4.93 -14.92
C HIS A 473 3.36 6.22 -15.67
N PRO A 474 2.19 6.82 -15.39
CA PRO A 474 1.82 8.08 -16.00
C PRO A 474 2.51 9.28 -15.34
N CYS A 475 2.56 10.40 -16.05
CA CYS A 475 3.01 11.67 -15.47
C CYS A 475 1.89 12.26 -14.62
N VAL A 476 2.22 12.78 -13.43
CA VAL A 476 1.23 13.28 -12.47
C VAL A 476 1.45 14.77 -12.21
N ILE A 477 0.38 15.54 -12.27
CA ILE A 477 0.35 16.90 -11.74
C ILE A 477 -0.26 16.84 -10.35
N GLU A 478 0.47 17.35 -9.38
CA GLU A 478 0.00 17.59 -8.02
C GLU A 478 -0.21 19.09 -7.81
N LEU A 479 -1.40 19.47 -7.38
CA LEU A 479 -1.69 20.80 -6.86
C LEU A 479 -1.81 20.70 -5.35
N ARG A 480 -1.03 21.50 -4.63
CA ARG A 480 -1.01 21.54 -3.16
C ARG A 480 -1.41 22.92 -2.66
N PHE A 481 -2.21 22.95 -1.60
CA PHE A 481 -2.58 24.14 -0.86
C PHE A 481 -2.55 23.82 0.64
N ASN A 482 -1.82 24.62 1.41
CA ASN A 482 -1.74 24.54 2.87
C ASN A 482 -2.00 25.94 3.43
N GLY A 483 -3.05 26.08 4.23
CA GLY A 483 -3.33 27.28 5.01
C GLY A 483 -3.05 27.03 6.48
N THR A 484 -2.56 28.03 7.20
CA THR A 484 -2.50 28.00 8.66
C THR A 484 -2.81 29.39 9.18
N PHE A 485 -3.85 29.50 10.00
CA PHE A 485 -4.35 30.77 10.52
C PHE A 485 -4.42 30.69 12.05
N ILE A 486 -3.52 31.42 12.72
CA ILE A 486 -3.48 31.53 14.18
C ILE A 486 -4.23 32.80 14.61
N THR A 487 -5.29 32.61 15.38
CA THR A 487 -6.10 33.69 15.94
C THR A 487 -6.01 33.70 17.47
N PRO A 488 -6.23 34.85 18.12
CA PRO A 488 -6.35 34.93 19.56
C PRO A 488 -7.39 33.95 20.14
N PRO A 489 -7.24 33.53 21.40
CA PRO A 489 -8.11 32.53 22.01
C PRO A 489 -9.54 33.06 22.12
N TRP A 490 -10.50 32.15 22.03
CA TRP A 490 -11.89 32.49 22.36
C TRP A 490 -11.98 32.94 23.82
N PHE A 491 -12.84 33.93 24.08
CA PHE A 491 -12.97 34.57 25.40
C PHE A 491 -11.67 35.22 25.91
N LYS A 492 -10.87 35.80 25.01
CA LYS A 492 -9.62 36.53 25.31
C LYS A 492 -9.68 37.41 26.58
N ASN A 493 -10.75 38.18 26.75
CA ASN A 493 -10.90 39.06 27.92
C ASN A 493 -10.94 38.28 29.25
N LYS A 494 -11.58 37.10 29.28
CA LYS A 494 -11.61 36.23 30.47
C LYS A 494 -10.31 35.47 30.69
N MET A 495 -9.51 35.27 29.64
CA MET A 495 -8.19 34.66 29.76
C MET A 495 -7.20 35.61 30.44
N TYR A 496 -7.32 36.91 30.19
CA TYR A 496 -6.51 37.92 30.89
C TYR A 496 -6.81 38.06 32.39
N ASP A 497 -7.91 37.48 32.87
CA ASP A 497 -8.18 37.37 34.31
C ASP A 497 -7.24 36.36 35.00
N VAL A 498 -6.68 35.41 34.25
CA VAL A 498 -5.84 34.31 34.78
C VAL A 498 -4.38 34.36 34.32
N GLN A 499 -4.05 35.23 33.36
CA GLN A 499 -2.70 35.37 32.81
C GLN A 499 -2.36 36.82 32.53
N ASN A 500 -1.15 37.22 32.94
CA ASN A 500 -0.62 38.54 32.63
C ASN A 500 -0.07 38.58 31.18
N PRO A 501 -0.68 39.35 30.27
CA PRO A 501 -0.29 39.39 28.86
C PRO A 501 1.10 39.97 28.62
N ASP A 502 1.62 40.78 29.53
CA ASP A 502 2.95 41.39 29.40
C ASP A 502 4.06 40.40 29.75
N LYS A 503 3.76 39.43 30.63
CA LYS A 503 4.70 38.39 31.05
C LYS A 503 4.61 37.12 30.21
N ASN A 504 3.40 36.79 29.76
CA ASN A 504 3.16 35.63 28.92
C ASN A 504 2.12 36.04 27.85
N PRO A 505 2.55 36.38 26.62
CA PRO A 505 1.65 36.78 25.55
C PRO A 505 0.79 35.58 25.12
N TRP A 506 -0.37 35.87 24.50
CA TRP A 506 -1.26 34.80 24.04
C TRP A 506 -0.63 33.90 22.96
N LEU A 507 0.37 34.39 22.22
CA LEU A 507 1.15 33.60 21.27
C LEU A 507 2.64 33.85 21.51
N GLU A 508 3.36 32.78 21.84
CA GLU A 508 4.81 32.81 22.06
C GLU A 508 5.59 32.95 20.76
N SER A 509 6.88 33.27 20.86
CA SER A 509 7.70 33.53 19.68
C SER A 509 7.91 32.27 18.83
N GLU A 510 8.14 31.13 19.49
CA GLU A 510 8.35 29.82 18.87
C GLU A 510 7.10 29.19 18.24
N ASP A 511 5.90 29.57 18.68
CA ASP A 511 4.63 29.10 18.12
C ASP A 511 4.18 29.90 16.89
N ARG A 512 4.99 30.89 16.47
CA ARG A 512 4.75 31.62 15.22
C ARG A 512 5.08 30.76 14.02
N LEU A 513 4.46 31.11 12.89
CA LEU A 513 4.68 30.42 11.64
C LEU A 513 5.87 31.00 10.90
N TYR A 514 6.73 30.13 10.39
CA TYR A 514 7.86 30.53 9.54
C TYR A 514 7.68 29.98 8.12
N ILE A 515 8.37 30.63 7.17
CA ILE A 515 8.44 30.26 5.76
C ILE A 515 9.91 30.06 5.39
N GLY A 516 10.17 29.12 4.48
CA GLY A 516 11.50 28.69 4.05
C GLY A 516 11.76 27.22 4.35
N GLY A 517 12.78 26.67 3.71
CA GLY A 517 13.22 25.29 3.87
C GLY A 517 12.43 24.28 3.03
N PRO A 518 12.75 22.99 3.19
CA PRO A 518 12.23 21.94 2.32
C PRO A 518 10.71 21.71 2.46
N GLU A 519 10.14 21.98 3.64
CA GLU A 519 8.74 21.67 3.96
C GLU A 519 7.75 22.77 3.59
N THR A 520 8.19 24.04 3.51
CA THR A 520 7.29 25.16 3.22
C THR A 520 7.56 25.75 1.84
N LEU A 521 8.61 26.58 1.70
CA LEU A 521 9.02 27.24 0.48
C LEU A 521 10.44 26.79 0.09
N ARG A 522 10.50 25.80 -0.81
CA ARG A 522 11.76 25.25 -1.33
C ARG A 522 12.56 26.32 -2.08
N GLY A 523 13.89 26.29 -1.93
CA GLY A 523 14.81 27.24 -2.55
C GLY A 523 15.16 28.45 -1.68
N TRP A 524 14.51 28.61 -0.53
CA TRP A 524 14.75 29.70 0.43
C TRP A 524 15.14 29.11 1.78
N GLU A 525 16.00 29.79 2.53
CA GLU A 525 16.29 29.40 3.90
C GLU A 525 15.16 29.85 4.85
N ILE A 526 15.03 29.19 6.00
CA ILE A 526 14.14 29.68 7.05
C ILE A 526 14.72 31.00 7.56
N LEU A 527 13.91 32.06 7.63
CA LEU A 527 14.35 33.41 8.02
C LEU A 527 15.35 34.06 7.05
N ASP A 528 15.28 33.69 5.77
CA ASP A 528 16.12 34.27 4.70
C ASP A 528 16.18 35.80 4.77
N PHE A 529 17.37 36.39 4.61
CA PHE A 529 17.58 37.83 4.71
C PHE A 529 16.84 38.64 3.65
N ASP A 530 16.56 38.00 2.51
CA ASP A 530 15.82 38.59 1.41
C ASP A 530 14.30 38.62 1.68
N PHE A 531 13.81 37.96 2.74
CA PHE A 531 12.42 38.07 3.14
C PHE A 531 12.11 39.43 3.77
N PRO A 532 10.89 39.95 3.57
CA PRO A 532 10.40 41.13 4.29
C PRO A 532 10.60 40.96 5.80
N ASP A 533 11.01 42.02 6.49
CA ASP A 533 11.22 42.04 7.95
C ASP A 533 10.04 41.41 8.71
N SER A 534 8.82 41.72 8.30
CA SER A 534 7.59 41.19 8.91
C SER A 534 7.46 39.67 8.83
N TRP A 535 8.13 39.00 7.90
CA TRP A 535 8.12 37.54 7.76
C TRP A 535 9.22 36.88 8.59
N ARG A 536 10.26 37.63 8.94
CA ARG A 536 11.39 37.15 9.75
C ARG A 536 11.10 37.14 11.25
N TYR A 537 10.13 37.93 11.71
CA TYR A 537 9.69 37.93 13.12
C TYR A 537 8.61 36.89 13.44
N GLY A 538 8.30 35.99 12.49
CA GLY A 538 7.26 34.97 12.63
C GLY A 538 5.86 35.50 12.29
N LEU A 539 5.07 34.67 11.62
CA LEU A 539 3.77 35.00 11.04
C LEU A 539 2.62 34.45 11.89
N PHE A 540 1.51 35.16 11.92
CA PHE A 540 0.23 34.68 12.49
C PHE A 540 -0.57 33.86 11.47
N HIS A 541 -0.40 34.16 10.19
CA HIS A 541 -1.13 33.53 9.11
C HIS A 541 -0.17 33.19 7.98
N ARG A 542 -0.30 31.98 7.45
CA ARG A 542 0.52 31.47 6.35
C ARG A 542 -0.39 30.78 5.33
N ILE A 543 -0.20 31.11 4.06
CA ILE A 543 -0.84 30.42 2.95
C ILE A 543 0.26 29.98 1.99
N LEU A 544 0.32 28.69 1.72
CA LEU A 544 1.24 28.08 0.78
C LEU A 544 0.43 27.38 -0.31
N TYR A 545 0.86 27.55 -1.56
CA TYR A 545 0.33 26.79 -2.68
C TYR A 545 1.47 26.42 -3.62
N GLY A 546 1.29 25.35 -4.37
CA GLY A 546 2.29 24.90 -5.32
C GLY A 546 1.72 23.92 -6.35
N ALA A 547 2.44 23.79 -7.45
CA ALA A 547 2.20 22.77 -8.44
C ALA A 547 3.49 21.94 -8.59
N GLU A 548 3.37 20.62 -8.55
CA GLU A 548 4.48 19.70 -8.80
C GLU A 548 4.15 18.83 -10.01
N PHE A 549 5.10 18.73 -10.94
CA PHE A 549 5.01 17.81 -12.08
C PHE A 549 5.93 16.61 -11.82
N ARG A 550 5.32 15.46 -11.58
CA ARG A 550 6.01 14.20 -11.29
C ARG A 550 6.16 13.40 -12.59
N ILE A 551 7.41 13.18 -12.99
CA ILE A 551 7.77 12.35 -14.13
C ILE A 551 8.32 11.04 -13.58
N PRO A 552 7.78 9.88 -13.99
CA PRO A 552 8.35 8.60 -13.57
C PRO A 552 9.72 8.41 -14.21
N ILE A 553 10.70 8.04 -13.41
CA ILE A 553 12.06 7.75 -13.87
C ILE A 553 12.21 6.23 -13.92
N HIS A 554 12.63 5.69 -15.06
CA HIS A 554 12.89 4.25 -15.17
C HIS A 554 14.11 3.88 -14.31
N PRO A 555 14.10 2.77 -13.54
CA PRO A 555 15.20 2.39 -12.64
C PRO A 555 16.58 2.30 -13.31
N THR A 556 16.64 2.01 -14.61
CA THR A 556 17.89 2.00 -15.38
C THR A 556 18.57 3.37 -15.50
N PHE A 557 17.88 4.48 -15.25
CA PHE A 557 18.47 5.81 -15.22
C PHE A 557 19.16 6.14 -13.88
N LEU A 558 18.95 5.34 -12.82
CA LEU A 558 19.47 5.62 -11.47
C LEU A 558 20.92 5.16 -11.24
N TRP A 559 21.57 4.48 -12.21
CA TRP A 559 23.00 4.09 -12.13
C TRP A 559 23.99 5.25 -12.33
N PHE A 560 23.51 6.50 -12.39
CA PHE A 560 24.32 7.70 -12.50
C PHE A 560 24.46 8.49 -11.18
N VAL A 561 24.12 7.92 -10.02
CA VAL A 561 24.26 8.55 -8.70
C VAL A 561 25.18 7.75 -7.80
#